data_AF-A0AAU6TMM1-F1
#
_entry.id   AF-A0AAU6TMM1-F1
#
_cell.length_a   1.000
_cell.length_b   1.000
_cell.length_c   1.000
_cell.angle_alpha   90.00
_cell.angle_beta   90.00
_cell.angle_gamma   90.00
#
_symmetry.space_group_name_H-M   'P 1'
#
loop_
_entity.id
_entity.type
_entity.pdbx_description
1 polymer ?
#
loop_
_entity_poly.entity_id
_entity_poly.type
_entity_poly.pdbx_seq_one_letter_code
_entity_poly.pdbx_strand_id
1 'polypeptide(L)'
;MAIKTSDLNAKLFGKADKRRASTPQEAQAAAKAQAQIIELTVAGEAMVTFELIRIPASEIDSRTSVFTQNAREQSFLNEHALADILNTLRERGQQYPAVGRRLENGQIEILDGSRRRKSCLIAKQDFLVYVADNITSDHAKFLSDVANAHKPLSLYEKGKEMQAQLDSGAAEDQKALAKMFQCSEALVSGALKAASLPLALLQAYPNVVELGRPTIVKLHKQFNELTPDQQKELLDKCQQANGFVWQHCQSQGVTRITKEVTETIESWIEQLSPPKKTLNNKIELVKGRVNYQRKGPLLTLNIQKVDDQLAQEILDFLEKKLS
;
A
#
# COMPACT_ATOMS: atom_id res chain seq x y z
N MET A 1 0.48 -24.93 -62.53
CA MET A 1 -0.39 -25.26 -61.38
C MET A 1 0.15 -24.48 -60.18
N ALA A 2 -0.52 -23.39 -59.79
CA ALA A 2 -0.07 -22.53 -58.71
C ALA A 2 -0.28 -23.23 -57.37
N ILE A 3 0.82 -23.52 -56.67
CA ILE A 3 0.79 -24.07 -55.31
C ILE A 3 0.26 -22.96 -54.40
N LYS A 4 -0.84 -23.23 -53.70
CA LYS A 4 -1.43 -22.28 -52.74
C LYS A 4 -0.44 -22.04 -51.60
N THR A 5 -0.31 -20.78 -51.21
CA THR A 5 0.65 -20.27 -50.21
C THR A 5 0.52 -20.93 -48.82
N SER A 6 -0.60 -21.60 -48.55
CA SER A 6 -0.81 -22.40 -47.34
C SER A 6 0.09 -23.65 -47.27
N ASP A 7 0.41 -24.25 -48.42
CA ASP A 7 1.09 -25.55 -48.47
C ASP A 7 2.62 -25.41 -48.49
N LEU A 8 3.13 -24.21 -48.79
CA LEU A 8 4.56 -23.89 -48.71
C LEU A 8 5.00 -23.67 -47.25
N ASN A 9 4.11 -23.11 -46.42
CA ASN A 9 4.36 -22.92 -44.99
C ASN A 9 4.40 -24.27 -44.24
N ALA A 10 3.59 -25.26 -44.62
CA ALA A 10 3.61 -26.57 -43.96
C ALA A 10 4.90 -27.37 -44.21
N LYS A 11 5.65 -27.09 -45.29
CA LYS A 11 6.87 -27.83 -45.66
C LYS A 11 8.19 -27.16 -45.23
N LEU A 12 8.21 -25.85 -45.01
CA LEU A 12 9.39 -25.13 -44.51
C LEU A 12 9.54 -25.20 -42.97
N PHE A 13 8.45 -25.46 -42.23
CA PHE A 13 8.44 -25.59 -40.76
C PHE A 13 8.35 -27.04 -40.28
N GLY A 14 8.96 -27.96 -41.02
CA GLY A 14 9.12 -29.35 -40.60
C GLY A 14 10.10 -29.47 -39.42
N LYS A 15 9.53 -29.70 -38.23
CA LYS A 15 10.15 -30.19 -36.98
C LYS A 15 10.86 -29.13 -36.10
N ALA A 16 10.38 -29.10 -34.86
CA ALA A 16 10.87 -28.43 -33.64
C ALA A 16 10.28 -27.04 -33.31
N ASP A 17 9.57 -27.01 -32.18
CA ASP A 17 8.98 -25.89 -31.46
C ASP A 17 9.89 -24.65 -31.32
N LYS A 18 9.66 -23.61 -32.14
CA LYS A 18 10.10 -22.24 -31.85
C LYS A 18 9.06 -21.23 -32.36
N ARG A 19 8.01 -20.98 -31.58
CA ARG A 19 7.21 -19.76 -31.76
C ARG A 19 8.00 -18.59 -31.17
N ARG A 20 8.79 -17.92 -32.00
CA ARG A 20 9.45 -16.65 -31.66
C ARG A 20 8.35 -15.60 -31.52
N ALA A 21 8.10 -15.15 -30.30
CA ALA A 21 7.27 -13.99 -30.02
C ALA A 21 8.19 -12.77 -30.02
N SER A 22 8.12 -11.94 -31.08
CA SER A 22 9.01 -10.77 -31.24
C SER A 22 8.30 -9.46 -30.92
N THR A 23 6.99 -9.49 -30.67
CA THR A 23 6.19 -8.33 -30.27
C THR A 23 5.62 -8.49 -28.86
N PRO A 24 5.32 -7.39 -28.13
CA PRO A 24 4.70 -7.48 -26.80
C PRO A 24 3.39 -8.28 -26.77
N GLN A 25 2.58 -8.20 -27.84
CA GLN A 25 1.32 -8.94 -27.96
C GLN A 25 1.55 -10.44 -28.17
N GLU A 26 2.52 -10.81 -28.99
CA GLU A 26 2.92 -12.22 -29.16
C GLU A 26 3.54 -12.78 -27.88
N ALA A 27 4.33 -11.98 -27.15
CA ALA A 27 4.92 -12.40 -25.89
C ALA A 27 3.84 -12.60 -24.82
N GLN A 28 2.81 -11.76 -24.81
CA GLN A 28 1.65 -11.93 -23.94
C GLN A 28 0.82 -13.18 -24.30
N ALA A 29 0.64 -13.47 -25.59
CA ALA A 29 -0.02 -14.68 -26.07
C ALA A 29 0.80 -15.95 -25.74
N ALA A 30 2.12 -15.88 -25.88
CA ALA A 30 3.05 -16.95 -25.54
C ALA A 30 3.07 -17.21 -24.03
N ALA A 31 3.07 -16.15 -23.20
CA ALA A 31 2.97 -16.26 -21.75
C ALA A 31 1.64 -16.89 -21.33
N LYS A 32 0.53 -16.55 -22.01
CA LYS A 32 -0.78 -17.19 -21.80
C LYS A 32 -0.77 -18.67 -22.20
N ALA A 33 -0.04 -19.02 -23.25
CA ALA A 33 0.15 -20.40 -23.71
C ALA A 33 1.25 -21.16 -22.95
N GLN A 34 1.91 -20.52 -21.97
CA GLN A 34 3.04 -21.07 -21.22
C GLN A 34 4.14 -21.62 -22.14
N ALA A 35 4.47 -20.86 -23.19
CA ALA A 35 5.56 -21.20 -24.09
C ALA A 35 6.87 -21.36 -23.31
N GLN A 36 7.70 -22.33 -23.68
CA GLN A 36 8.95 -22.62 -22.96
C GLN A 36 9.93 -21.45 -22.99
N ILE A 37 9.90 -20.62 -24.04
CA ILE A 37 10.78 -19.46 -24.21
C ILE A 37 9.95 -18.27 -24.68
N ILE A 38 10.25 -17.09 -24.15
CA ILE A 38 9.77 -15.80 -24.66
C ILE A 38 10.92 -14.84 -24.86
N GLU A 39 10.79 -13.89 -25.79
CA GLU A 39 11.73 -12.79 -25.96
C GLU A 39 11.02 -11.48 -25.62
N LEU A 40 11.65 -10.64 -24.80
CA LEU A 40 11.10 -9.34 -24.40
C LEU A 40 12.17 -8.27 -24.58
N THR A 41 11.78 -7.14 -25.15
CA THR A 41 12.60 -5.93 -25.11
C THR A 41 12.52 -5.32 -23.71
N VAL A 42 13.65 -5.19 -23.03
CA VAL A 42 13.71 -4.58 -21.69
C VAL A 42 14.22 -3.14 -21.82
N ALA A 43 13.49 -2.18 -21.24
CA ALA A 43 13.83 -0.76 -21.25
C ALA A 43 14.08 -0.13 -22.64
N GLY A 44 13.55 -0.71 -23.72
CA GLY A 44 13.74 -0.20 -25.09
C GLY A 44 15.11 -0.53 -25.71
N GLU A 45 15.90 -1.38 -25.07
CA GLU A 45 17.24 -1.76 -25.50
C GLU A 45 17.23 -3.09 -26.27
N ALA A 46 17.95 -4.10 -25.78
CA ALA A 46 18.11 -5.40 -26.43
C ALA A 46 16.93 -6.36 -26.13
N MET A 47 16.68 -7.26 -27.07
CA MET A 47 15.80 -8.41 -26.86
C MET A 47 16.46 -9.39 -25.90
N VAL A 48 15.82 -9.63 -24.76
CA VAL A 48 16.27 -10.61 -23.77
C VAL A 48 15.40 -11.86 -23.87
N THR A 49 16.06 -13.02 -23.92
CA THR A 49 15.40 -14.32 -23.92
C THR A 49 15.14 -14.78 -22.50
N PHE A 50 13.91 -15.20 -22.20
CA PHE A 50 13.52 -15.77 -20.93
C PHE A 50 13.05 -17.21 -21.11
N GLU A 51 13.48 -18.09 -20.21
CA GLU A 51 13.05 -19.49 -20.13
C GLU A 51 11.97 -19.67 -19.05
N LEU A 52 10.93 -20.42 -19.37
CA LEU A 52 9.90 -20.79 -18.41
C LEU A 52 10.41 -21.87 -17.46
N ILE A 53 10.46 -21.53 -16.17
CA ILE A 53 10.83 -22.44 -15.09
C ILE A 53 9.60 -22.67 -14.21
N ARG A 54 9.36 -23.95 -13.92
CA ARG A 54 8.40 -24.39 -12.89
C ARG A 54 9.16 -24.70 -11.62
N ILE A 55 8.76 -24.05 -10.54
CA ILE A 55 9.33 -24.23 -9.20
C ILE A 55 8.26 -24.94 -8.34
N PRO A 56 8.55 -26.13 -7.80
CA PRO A 56 7.64 -26.83 -6.91
C PRO A 56 7.26 -25.97 -5.71
N ALA A 57 6.01 -26.07 -5.24
CA ALA A 57 5.52 -25.27 -4.11
C ALA A 57 6.44 -25.29 -2.87
N SER A 58 7.03 -26.45 -2.57
CA SER A 58 7.95 -26.66 -1.44
C SER A 58 9.29 -25.95 -1.58
N GLU A 59 9.69 -25.58 -2.80
CA GLU A 59 10.99 -24.98 -3.11
C GLU A 59 10.90 -23.48 -3.41
N ILE A 60 9.69 -22.90 -3.49
CA ILE A 60 9.52 -21.49 -3.84
C ILE A 60 10.31 -20.61 -2.89
N ASP A 61 10.23 -20.86 -1.58
CA ASP A 61 10.86 -19.99 -0.59
C ASP A 61 12.40 -20.04 -0.63
N SER A 62 12.97 -21.24 -0.81
CA SER A 62 14.42 -21.41 -0.88
C SER A 62 15.02 -21.01 -2.23
N ARG A 63 14.31 -21.24 -3.34
CA ARG A 63 14.83 -21.00 -4.70
C ARG A 63 14.53 -19.61 -5.25
N THR A 64 13.67 -18.83 -4.58
CA THR A 64 13.29 -17.51 -5.07
C THR A 64 13.36 -16.44 -4.00
N SER A 65 13.79 -15.25 -4.41
CA SER A 65 13.73 -14.02 -3.61
C SER A 65 12.92 -12.96 -4.35
N VAL A 66 12.42 -11.95 -3.66
CA VAL A 66 11.82 -10.78 -4.32
C VAL A 66 12.90 -9.72 -4.50
N PHE A 67 12.88 -9.05 -5.65
CA PHE A 67 13.81 -7.95 -5.93
C PHE A 67 13.84 -6.94 -4.79
N THR A 68 15.04 -6.63 -4.32
CA THR A 68 15.25 -5.82 -3.10
C THR A 68 14.72 -4.39 -3.22
N GLN A 69 14.68 -3.83 -4.42
CA GLN A 69 14.12 -2.50 -4.68
C GLN A 69 12.67 -2.54 -5.18
N ASN A 70 11.96 -3.68 -5.00
CA ASN A 70 10.53 -3.73 -5.27
C ASN A 70 9.79 -2.83 -4.27
N ALA A 71 8.99 -1.89 -4.77
CA ALA A 71 8.27 -0.93 -3.93
C ALA A 71 7.17 -1.55 -3.03
N ARG A 72 6.78 -2.81 -3.28
CA ARG A 72 5.73 -3.49 -2.54
C ARG A 72 6.26 -4.13 -1.26
N GLU A 73 5.65 -3.79 -0.15
CA GLU A 73 5.97 -4.32 1.17
C GLU A 73 5.45 -5.76 1.29
N GLN A 74 6.38 -6.73 1.26
CA GLN A 74 6.05 -8.15 1.20
C GLN A 74 5.32 -8.65 2.45
N SER A 75 5.51 -7.99 3.59
CA SER A 75 4.88 -8.34 4.85
C SER A 75 3.38 -8.01 4.91
N PHE A 76 2.85 -7.19 3.98
CA PHE A 76 1.42 -6.93 3.83
C PHE A 76 0.69 -7.98 2.99
N LEU A 77 1.41 -8.90 2.34
CA LEU A 77 0.82 -9.88 1.46
C LEU A 77 0.30 -11.09 2.25
N ASN A 78 -1.00 -11.05 2.55
CA ASN A 78 -1.75 -12.12 3.23
C ASN A 78 -2.95 -12.57 2.38
N GLU A 79 -3.78 -13.48 2.91
CA GLU A 79 -4.93 -14.03 2.19
C GLU A 79 -5.96 -12.97 1.77
N HIS A 80 -6.19 -11.94 2.58
CA HIS A 80 -7.12 -10.87 2.28
C HIS A 80 -6.57 -9.90 1.24
N ALA A 81 -5.30 -9.49 1.36
CA ALA A 81 -4.64 -8.61 0.40
C ALA A 81 -4.45 -9.23 -0.99
N LEU A 82 -4.49 -10.58 -1.07
CA LEU A 82 -4.34 -11.36 -2.29
C LEU A 82 -5.64 -12.00 -2.77
N ALA A 83 -6.79 -11.72 -2.14
CA ALA A 83 -8.06 -12.39 -2.43
C ALA A 83 -8.50 -12.29 -3.90
N ASP A 84 -8.11 -11.21 -4.60
CA ASP A 84 -8.40 -11.00 -6.03
C ASP A 84 -7.73 -12.02 -6.95
N ILE A 85 -6.60 -12.60 -6.55
CA ILE A 85 -5.86 -13.59 -7.34
C ILE A 85 -5.78 -14.97 -6.69
N LEU A 86 -5.91 -15.04 -5.36
CA LEU A 86 -5.68 -16.27 -4.61
C LEU A 86 -6.74 -17.33 -4.89
N ASN A 87 -8.01 -16.95 -5.03
CA ASN A 87 -9.10 -17.88 -5.30
C ASN A 87 -8.94 -18.58 -6.64
N THR A 88 -8.71 -17.82 -7.71
CA THR A 88 -8.50 -18.38 -9.05
C THR A 88 -7.21 -19.19 -9.15
N LEU A 89 -6.16 -18.76 -8.44
CA LEU A 89 -4.89 -19.48 -8.38
C LEU A 89 -5.02 -20.82 -7.64
N ARG A 90 -5.83 -20.91 -6.58
CA ARG A 90 -6.12 -22.18 -5.89
C ARG A 90 -6.84 -23.18 -6.79
N GLU A 91 -7.82 -22.71 -7.56
CA GLU A 91 -8.65 -23.57 -8.40
C GLU A 91 -7.96 -23.99 -9.71
N ARG A 92 -7.25 -23.06 -10.35
CA ARG A 92 -6.75 -23.22 -11.72
C ARG A 92 -5.24 -23.15 -11.86
N GLY A 93 -4.53 -22.98 -10.74
CA GLY A 93 -3.10 -22.68 -10.74
C GLY A 93 -2.78 -21.30 -11.32
N GLN A 94 -1.49 -21.00 -11.37
CA GLN A 94 -1.00 -19.75 -11.95
C GLN A 94 -1.25 -19.69 -13.46
N GLN A 95 -2.05 -18.72 -13.90
CA GLN A 95 -2.38 -18.53 -15.31
C GLN A 95 -1.25 -17.88 -16.11
N TYR A 96 -0.60 -16.87 -15.52
CA TYR A 96 0.46 -16.10 -16.16
C TYR A 96 1.78 -16.23 -15.38
N PRO A 97 2.85 -16.74 -16.00
CA PRO A 97 4.16 -16.82 -15.36
C PRO A 97 4.67 -15.45 -14.89
N ALA A 98 5.37 -15.44 -13.77
CA ALA A 98 6.10 -14.29 -13.27
C ALA A 98 7.32 -13.97 -14.15
N VAL A 99 8.02 -12.87 -13.87
CA VAL A 99 9.29 -12.55 -14.53
C VAL A 99 10.37 -12.40 -13.47
N GLY A 100 11.50 -13.05 -13.68
CA GLY A 100 12.64 -13.03 -12.77
C GLY A 100 13.97 -13.01 -13.50
N ARG A 101 15.04 -12.79 -12.75
CA ARG A 101 16.41 -12.96 -13.20
C ARG A 101 17.12 -14.03 -12.39
N ARG A 102 18.07 -14.72 -13.00
CA ARG A 102 18.96 -15.61 -12.27
C ARG A 102 20.08 -14.81 -11.62
N LEU A 103 20.29 -15.05 -10.33
CA LEU A 103 21.43 -14.50 -9.58
C LEU A 103 22.65 -15.42 -9.72
N GLU A 104 23.83 -14.91 -9.41
CA GLU A 104 25.09 -15.66 -9.47
C GLU A 104 25.09 -16.92 -8.58
N ASN A 105 24.37 -16.88 -7.46
CA ASN A 105 24.19 -18.02 -6.56
C ASN A 105 23.17 -19.07 -7.06
N GLY A 106 22.61 -18.88 -8.27
CA GLY A 106 21.61 -19.76 -8.88
C GLY A 106 20.17 -19.53 -8.41
N GLN A 107 19.94 -18.66 -7.41
CA GLN A 107 18.61 -18.27 -6.95
C GLN A 107 17.90 -17.41 -8.02
N ILE A 108 16.57 -17.47 -8.06
CA ILE A 108 15.77 -16.68 -8.99
C ILE A 108 15.19 -15.48 -8.25
N GLU A 109 15.62 -14.27 -8.62
CA GLU A 109 15.08 -13.03 -8.09
C GLU A 109 13.86 -12.59 -8.90
N ILE A 110 12.73 -12.39 -8.23
CA ILE A 110 11.44 -12.05 -8.84
C ILE A 110 11.34 -10.54 -9.03
N LEU A 111 11.24 -10.12 -10.30
CA LEU A 111 11.16 -8.73 -10.74
C LEU A 111 9.69 -8.31 -10.89
N ASP A 112 8.89 -9.15 -11.54
CA ASP A 112 7.43 -9.03 -11.61
C ASP A 112 6.79 -10.31 -11.07
N GLY A 113 5.78 -10.15 -10.24
CA GLY A 113 4.98 -11.25 -9.73
C GLY A 113 5.18 -11.54 -8.25
N SER A 114 5.65 -10.58 -7.45
CA SER A 114 5.76 -10.73 -5.99
C SER A 114 4.43 -11.16 -5.33
N ARG A 115 3.31 -10.56 -5.75
CA ARG A 115 1.95 -10.98 -5.34
C ARG A 115 1.62 -12.42 -5.76
N ARG A 116 2.04 -12.83 -6.97
CA ARG A 116 1.84 -14.20 -7.49
C ARG A 116 2.70 -15.22 -6.74
N ARG A 117 3.98 -14.92 -6.51
CA ARG A 117 4.91 -15.72 -5.68
C ARG A 117 4.30 -16.00 -4.31
N LYS A 118 3.86 -14.95 -3.61
CA LYS A 118 3.25 -15.10 -2.28
C LYS A 118 1.93 -15.88 -2.33
N SER A 119 1.12 -15.68 -3.38
CA SER A 119 -0.12 -16.45 -3.57
C SER A 119 0.15 -17.94 -3.80
N CYS A 120 1.16 -18.30 -4.60
CA CYS A 120 1.59 -19.69 -4.79
C CYS A 120 2.06 -20.33 -3.47
N LEU A 121 2.82 -19.60 -2.65
CA LEU A 121 3.23 -20.05 -1.31
C LEU A 121 2.01 -20.34 -0.41
N ILE A 122 1.05 -19.42 -0.35
CA ILE A 122 -0.17 -19.58 0.46
C ILE A 122 -1.05 -20.73 -0.07
N ALA A 123 -1.22 -20.82 -1.38
CA ALA A 123 -2.05 -21.84 -2.03
C ALA A 123 -1.36 -23.21 -2.13
N LYS A 124 -0.08 -23.31 -1.79
CA LYS A 124 0.77 -24.51 -1.99
C LYS A 124 0.73 -25.00 -3.44
N GLN A 125 0.78 -24.07 -4.38
CA GLN A 125 0.79 -24.35 -5.82
C GLN A 125 2.17 -24.11 -6.41
N ASP A 126 2.51 -24.84 -7.46
CA ASP A 126 3.74 -24.60 -8.22
C ASP A 126 3.80 -23.14 -8.72
N PHE A 127 5.00 -22.60 -8.80
CA PHE A 127 5.25 -21.26 -9.29
C PHE A 127 5.95 -21.30 -10.65
N LEU A 128 5.31 -20.66 -11.62
CA LEU A 128 5.80 -20.49 -12.99
C LEU A 128 6.46 -19.12 -13.12
N VAL A 129 7.68 -19.09 -13.61
CA VAL A 129 8.47 -17.86 -13.78
C VAL A 129 9.30 -17.93 -15.05
N TYR A 130 9.25 -16.87 -15.86
CA TYR A 130 10.17 -16.62 -16.95
C TYR A 130 11.46 -16.03 -16.40
N VAL A 131 12.57 -16.72 -16.62
CA VAL A 131 13.89 -16.37 -16.07
C VAL A 131 14.86 -16.06 -17.20
N ALA A 132 15.50 -14.90 -17.11
CA ALA A 132 16.62 -14.53 -17.95
C ALA A 132 17.91 -14.42 -17.14
N ASP A 133 19.03 -14.64 -17.82
CA ASP A 133 20.36 -14.34 -17.30
C ASP A 133 20.77 -12.91 -17.71
N ASN A 134 21.78 -12.35 -17.05
CA ASN A 134 22.39 -11.05 -17.40
C ASN A 134 21.44 -9.82 -17.37
N ILE A 135 20.39 -9.84 -16.55
CA ILE A 135 19.54 -8.67 -16.31
C ILE A 135 20.24 -7.72 -15.32
N THR A 136 20.55 -6.50 -15.79
CA THR A 136 21.14 -5.45 -14.95
C THR A 136 20.18 -4.99 -13.85
N SER A 137 20.70 -4.34 -12.81
CA SER A 137 19.85 -3.80 -11.73
C SER A 137 18.90 -2.70 -12.23
N ASP A 138 19.30 -1.91 -13.22
CA ASP A 138 18.44 -0.87 -13.80
C ASP A 138 17.29 -1.48 -14.61
N HIS A 139 17.57 -2.52 -15.40
CA HIS A 139 16.55 -3.30 -16.10
C HIS A 139 15.59 -4.01 -15.11
N ALA A 140 16.14 -4.56 -14.02
CA ALA A 140 15.35 -5.16 -12.95
C ALA A 140 14.40 -4.14 -12.29
N LYS A 141 14.91 -2.95 -11.99
CA LYS A 141 14.11 -1.84 -11.45
C LYS A 141 13.01 -1.42 -12.41
N PHE A 142 13.33 -1.23 -13.69
CA PHE A 142 12.35 -0.89 -14.71
C PHE A 142 11.22 -1.92 -14.80
N LEU A 143 11.55 -3.22 -14.88
CA LEU A 143 10.54 -4.30 -14.93
C LEU A 143 9.66 -4.33 -13.68
N SER A 144 10.27 -4.15 -12.51
CA SER A 144 9.55 -4.07 -11.24
C SER A 144 8.60 -2.87 -11.17
N ASP A 145 9.01 -1.70 -11.66
CA ASP A 145 8.20 -0.49 -11.65
C ASP A 145 7.00 -0.60 -12.60
N VAL A 146 7.22 -1.11 -13.81
CA VAL A 146 6.15 -1.39 -14.78
C VAL A 146 5.13 -2.36 -14.20
N ALA A 147 5.58 -3.41 -13.51
CA ALA A 147 4.69 -4.35 -12.84
C ALA A 147 3.89 -3.71 -11.70
N ASN A 148 4.51 -2.82 -10.92
CA ASN A 148 3.84 -2.11 -9.83
C ASN A 148 2.78 -1.12 -10.32
N ALA A 149 2.88 -0.60 -11.54
CA ALA A 149 1.86 0.25 -12.13
C ALA A 149 0.52 -0.50 -12.39
N HIS A 150 0.57 -1.82 -12.63
CA HIS A 150 -0.63 -2.62 -12.94
C HIS A 150 -1.56 -2.84 -11.74
N LYS A 151 -1.01 -3.03 -10.53
CA LYS A 151 -1.80 -3.07 -9.29
C LYS A 151 -1.29 -1.97 -8.36
N PRO A 152 -2.13 -1.00 -7.99
CA PRO A 152 -1.71 0.13 -7.17
C PRO A 152 -1.04 -0.29 -5.85
N LEU A 153 0.01 0.45 -5.50
CA LEU A 153 0.61 0.45 -4.18
C LEU A 153 -0.32 1.11 -3.15
N SER A 154 -0.22 0.68 -1.89
CA SER A 154 -0.84 1.28 -0.72
C SER A 154 -0.30 2.70 -0.46
N LEU A 155 -0.99 3.48 0.38
CA LEU A 155 -0.50 4.79 0.81
C LEU A 155 0.85 4.70 1.53
N TYR A 156 1.09 3.61 2.28
CA TYR A 156 2.36 3.36 2.95
C TYR A 156 3.52 3.23 1.95
N GLU A 157 3.36 2.33 0.98
CA GLU A 157 4.39 2.05 -0.04
C GLU A 157 4.66 3.29 -0.90
N LYS A 158 3.62 4.01 -1.33
CA LYS A 158 3.77 5.30 -2.03
C LYS A 158 4.47 6.33 -1.15
N GLY A 159 4.15 6.36 0.14
CA GLY A 159 4.78 7.26 1.10
C GLY A 159 6.27 6.97 1.27
N LYS A 160 6.67 5.69 1.25
CA LYS A 160 8.08 5.27 1.29
C LYS A 160 8.82 5.71 0.04
N GLU A 161 8.23 5.57 -1.15
CA GLU A 161 8.80 6.10 -2.39
C GLU A 161 8.95 7.62 -2.35
N MET A 162 7.92 8.34 -1.90
CA MET A 162 7.93 9.79 -1.77
C MET A 162 8.99 10.26 -0.75
N GLN A 163 9.09 9.58 0.40
CA GLN A 163 10.11 9.87 1.40
C GLN A 163 11.52 9.66 0.83
N ALA A 164 11.75 8.60 0.06
CA ALA A 164 13.04 8.37 -0.58
C ALA A 164 13.42 9.47 -1.59
N GLN A 165 12.45 10.10 -2.26
CA GLN A 165 12.73 11.25 -3.15
C GLN A 165 13.09 12.53 -2.37
N LEU A 166 12.55 12.71 -1.16
CA LEU A 166 12.96 13.80 -0.27
C LEU A 166 14.37 13.53 0.27
N ASP A 167 14.62 12.30 0.74
CA ASP A 167 15.90 11.90 1.32
C ASP A 167 17.05 11.95 0.31
N SER A 168 16.77 11.68 -0.98
CA SER A 168 17.74 11.78 -2.08
C SER A 168 17.95 13.21 -2.59
N GLY A 169 17.12 14.16 -2.17
CA GLY A 169 17.13 15.53 -2.68
C GLY A 169 16.53 15.69 -4.08
N ALA A 170 15.93 14.63 -4.66
CA ALA A 170 15.24 14.71 -5.94
C ALA A 170 13.97 15.57 -5.87
N ALA A 171 13.34 15.66 -4.70
CA ALA A 171 12.26 16.59 -4.39
C ALA A 171 12.61 17.44 -3.16
N GLU A 172 12.39 18.75 -3.25
CA GLU A 172 12.70 19.69 -2.15
C GLU A 172 11.60 19.73 -1.08
N ASP A 173 10.34 19.57 -1.48
CA ASP A 173 9.18 19.67 -0.60
C ASP A 173 7.99 18.82 -1.07
N GLN A 174 6.89 18.85 -0.31
CA GLN A 174 5.66 18.10 -0.66
C GLN A 174 4.99 18.60 -1.95
N LYS A 175 5.23 19.85 -2.35
CA LYS A 175 4.68 20.43 -3.58
C LYS A 175 5.45 19.93 -4.80
N ALA A 176 6.77 19.81 -4.69
CA ALA A 176 7.63 19.17 -5.68
C ALA A 176 7.25 17.69 -5.85
N LEU A 177 7.01 16.97 -4.75
CA LEU A 177 6.49 15.60 -4.80
C LEU A 177 5.13 15.52 -5.50
N ALA A 178 4.18 16.40 -5.18
CA ALA A 178 2.87 16.42 -5.81
C ALA A 178 2.96 16.59 -7.34
N LYS A 179 3.86 17.47 -7.79
CA LYS A 179 4.16 17.66 -9.22
C LYS A 179 4.84 16.44 -9.84
N MET A 180 5.85 15.88 -9.17
CA MET A 180 6.64 14.73 -9.64
C MET A 180 5.78 13.47 -9.80
N PHE A 181 4.95 13.16 -8.80
CA PHE A 181 4.07 12.00 -8.78
C PHE A 181 2.69 12.27 -9.41
N GLN A 182 2.48 13.48 -9.96
CA GLN A 182 1.22 13.91 -10.60
C GLN A 182 -0.02 13.64 -9.74
N CYS A 183 0.05 14.03 -8.47
CA CYS A 183 -1.02 13.81 -7.49
C CYS A 183 -1.28 15.06 -6.65
N SER A 184 -2.30 15.03 -5.78
CA SER A 184 -2.60 16.17 -4.91
C SER A 184 -1.64 16.23 -3.71
N GLU A 185 -1.33 17.43 -3.23
CA GLU A 185 -0.56 17.62 -1.99
C GLU A 185 -1.22 16.93 -0.79
N ALA A 186 -2.56 16.86 -0.76
CA ALA A 186 -3.28 16.10 0.25
C ALA A 186 -2.97 14.60 0.21
N LEU A 187 -2.79 14.03 -0.99
CA LEU A 187 -2.37 12.63 -1.15
C LEU A 187 -0.93 12.47 -0.68
N VAL A 188 -0.01 13.37 -1.06
CA VAL A 188 1.38 13.36 -0.60
C VAL A 188 1.47 13.38 0.92
N SER A 189 0.79 14.33 1.57
CA SER A 189 0.72 14.43 3.03
C SER A 189 0.17 13.16 3.67
N GLY A 190 -0.87 12.57 3.08
CA GLY A 190 -1.44 11.30 3.55
C GLY A 190 -0.49 10.12 3.41
N ALA A 191 0.23 10.03 2.30
CA ALA A 191 1.19 8.97 2.02
C ALA A 191 2.41 9.06 2.94
N LEU A 192 2.99 10.26 3.13
CA LEU A 192 4.11 10.48 4.06
C LEU A 192 3.73 10.11 5.50
N LYS A 193 2.50 10.47 5.93
CA LYS A 193 1.96 10.04 7.22
C LYS A 193 1.73 8.53 7.32
N ALA A 194 1.38 7.86 6.23
CA ALA A 194 1.32 6.41 6.22
C ALA A 194 2.73 5.83 6.44
N ALA A 195 3.72 6.31 5.69
CA ALA A 195 5.09 5.81 5.73
C ALA A 195 5.81 6.03 7.07
N SER A 196 5.40 7.04 7.85
CA SER A 196 5.93 7.27 9.20
C SER A 196 5.28 6.39 10.29
N LEU A 197 4.18 5.70 9.99
CA LEU A 197 3.58 4.77 10.94
C LEU A 197 4.41 3.47 11.03
N PRO A 198 4.52 2.87 12.23
CA PRO A 198 5.18 1.58 12.39
C PRO A 198 4.49 0.49 11.57
N LEU A 199 5.29 -0.36 10.93
CA LEU A 199 4.80 -1.47 10.11
C LEU A 199 3.83 -2.37 10.90
N ALA A 200 4.18 -2.67 12.14
CA ALA A 200 3.39 -3.45 13.10
C ALA A 200 1.94 -2.94 13.26
N LEU A 201 1.75 -1.61 13.30
CA LEU A 201 0.42 -0.99 13.42
C LEU A 201 -0.40 -1.20 12.15
N LEU A 202 0.24 -1.11 10.98
CA LEU A 202 -0.44 -1.30 9.70
C LEU A 202 -0.73 -2.78 9.41
N GLN A 203 0.14 -3.69 9.84
CA GLN A 203 -0.07 -5.14 9.75
C GLN A 203 -1.22 -5.65 10.62
N ALA A 204 -1.68 -4.87 11.60
CA ALA A 204 -2.89 -5.16 12.35
C ALA A 204 -4.14 -5.25 11.45
N TYR A 205 -4.11 -4.61 10.27
CA TYR A 205 -5.20 -4.60 9.31
C TYR A 205 -5.10 -5.76 8.30
N PRO A 206 -6.25 -6.28 7.81
CA PRO A 206 -6.26 -7.37 6.85
C PRO A 206 -5.71 -6.95 5.48
N ASN A 207 -5.90 -5.69 5.08
CA ASN A 207 -5.42 -5.15 3.81
C ASN A 207 -5.14 -3.65 3.93
N VAL A 208 -3.87 -3.27 3.86
CA VAL A 208 -3.41 -1.88 4.00
C VAL A 208 -3.87 -0.99 2.84
N VAL A 209 -4.16 -1.56 1.66
CA VAL A 209 -4.67 -0.80 0.50
C VAL A 209 -6.06 -0.20 0.77
N GLU A 210 -6.85 -0.83 1.63
CA GLU A 210 -8.19 -0.35 2.02
C GLU A 210 -8.14 0.80 3.03
N LEU A 211 -6.96 1.11 3.59
CA LEU A 211 -6.79 2.22 4.53
C LEU A 211 -6.78 3.54 3.76
N GLY A 212 -7.95 4.16 3.69
CA GLY A 212 -8.11 5.49 3.12
C GLY A 212 -7.34 6.55 3.90
N ARG A 213 -7.04 7.67 3.22
CA ARG A 213 -6.35 8.83 3.81
C ARG A 213 -6.96 9.32 5.14
N PRO A 214 -8.29 9.41 5.33
CA PRO A 214 -8.86 9.82 6.61
C PRO A 214 -8.42 8.92 7.78
N THR A 215 -8.45 7.60 7.58
CA THR A 215 -8.04 6.61 8.58
C THR A 215 -6.56 6.75 8.90
N ILE A 216 -5.70 6.82 7.87
CA ILE A 216 -4.26 7.03 8.04
C ILE A 216 -3.95 8.30 8.82
N VAL A 217 -4.58 9.43 8.47
CA VAL A 217 -4.34 10.71 9.14
C VAL A 217 -4.79 10.65 10.61
N LYS A 218 -5.91 10.00 10.90
CA LYS A 218 -6.40 9.81 12.26
C LYS A 218 -5.46 8.94 13.09
N LEU A 219 -5.08 7.76 12.56
CA LEU A 219 -4.14 6.83 13.19
C LEU A 219 -2.79 7.50 13.45
N HIS A 220 -2.23 8.19 12.45
CA HIS A 220 -0.98 8.93 12.60
C HIS A 220 -1.05 9.94 13.72
N LYS A 221 -2.13 10.73 13.80
CA LYS A 221 -2.32 11.70 14.88
C LYS A 221 -2.38 11.01 16.24
N GLN A 222 -3.27 10.04 16.39
CA GLN A 222 -3.49 9.34 17.67
C GLN A 222 -2.23 8.61 18.15
N PHE A 223 -1.51 7.93 17.25
CA PHE A 223 -0.29 7.21 17.57
C PHE A 223 0.83 8.16 18.04
N ASN A 224 1.00 9.30 17.38
CA ASN A 224 2.05 10.26 17.74
C ASN A 224 1.70 11.12 18.97
N GLU A 225 0.45 11.12 19.43
CA GLU A 225 0.04 11.75 20.71
C GLU A 225 0.34 10.86 21.92
N LEU A 226 0.65 9.57 21.71
CA LEU A 226 1.07 8.64 22.76
C LEU A 226 2.53 8.86 23.16
N THR A 227 2.84 8.59 24.42
CA THR A 227 4.23 8.51 24.91
C THR A 227 4.94 7.28 24.31
N PRO A 228 6.29 7.24 24.26
CA PRO A 228 7.02 6.10 23.71
C PRO A 228 6.66 4.75 24.37
N ASP A 229 6.43 4.73 25.68
CA ASP A 229 6.02 3.52 26.40
C ASP A 229 4.62 3.04 25.99
N GLN A 230 3.67 3.97 25.83
CA GLN A 230 2.33 3.67 25.34
C GLN A 230 2.34 3.24 23.87
N GLN A 231 3.19 3.84 23.03
CA GLN A 231 3.38 3.41 21.65
C GLN A 231 3.85 1.96 21.61
N LYS A 232 4.87 1.61 22.41
CA LYS A 232 5.36 0.24 22.51
C LYS A 232 4.26 -0.71 22.97
N GLU A 233 3.52 -0.39 24.03
CA GLU A 233 2.42 -1.22 24.51
C GLU A 233 1.34 -1.43 23.43
N LEU A 234 1.01 -0.39 22.67
CA LEU A 234 0.06 -0.50 21.55
C LEU A 234 0.59 -1.43 20.45
N LEU A 235 1.86 -1.30 20.07
CA LEU A 235 2.47 -2.16 19.05
C LEU A 235 2.53 -3.62 19.51
N ASP A 236 2.85 -3.87 20.78
CA ASP A 236 2.83 -5.21 21.38
C ASP A 236 1.40 -5.80 21.33
N LYS A 237 0.36 -4.98 21.55
CA LYS A 237 -1.05 -5.39 21.36
C LYS A 237 -1.39 -5.69 19.90
N CYS A 238 -0.79 -4.99 18.94
CA CYS A 238 -0.99 -5.25 17.50
C CYS A 238 -0.30 -6.54 17.02
N GLN A 239 0.76 -6.99 17.70
CA GLN A 239 1.61 -8.12 17.30
C GLN A 239 1.56 -9.32 18.27
N GLN A 240 0.48 -9.48 19.04
CA GLN A 240 0.39 -10.54 20.05
C GLN A 240 0.77 -11.93 19.50
N ALA A 241 1.24 -12.82 20.39
CA ALA A 241 1.73 -14.16 20.04
C ALA A 241 0.76 -15.04 19.20
N ASN A 242 -0.53 -14.69 19.19
CA ASN A 242 -1.57 -15.38 18.43
C ASN A 242 -1.82 -14.81 17.01
N GLY A 243 -1.00 -13.85 16.55
CA GLY A 243 -1.10 -13.25 15.23
C GLY A 243 -1.58 -11.80 15.25
N PHE A 244 -1.99 -11.30 14.09
CA PHE A 244 -2.44 -9.91 13.91
C PHE A 244 -3.88 -9.70 14.37
N VAL A 245 -4.22 -8.45 14.69
CA VAL A 245 -5.56 -8.06 15.19
C VAL A 245 -6.69 -8.56 14.29
N TRP A 246 -6.56 -8.38 12.97
CA TRP A 246 -7.57 -8.81 12.00
C TRP A 246 -7.89 -10.31 12.02
N GLN A 247 -6.95 -11.17 12.46
CA GLN A 247 -7.15 -12.62 12.53
C GLN A 247 -8.11 -13.03 13.66
N HIS A 248 -8.36 -12.13 14.61
CA HIS A 248 -9.21 -12.35 15.76
C HIS A 248 -10.60 -11.70 15.59
N CYS A 249 -10.83 -10.98 14.48
CA CYS A 249 -12.10 -10.34 14.19
C CYS A 249 -13.17 -11.39 13.82
N GLN A 250 -14.40 -11.15 14.28
CA GLN A 250 -15.53 -12.03 13.94
C GLN A 250 -16.23 -11.60 12.63
N SER A 251 -16.01 -10.37 12.19
CA SER A 251 -16.59 -9.85 10.95
C SER A 251 -16.10 -10.62 9.72
N GLN A 252 -17.02 -10.81 8.77
CA GLN A 252 -16.66 -11.29 7.43
C GLN A 252 -16.55 -10.14 6.42
N GLY A 253 -15.55 -10.22 5.56
CA GLY A 253 -15.27 -9.26 4.51
C GLY A 253 -14.30 -8.17 4.94
N VAL A 254 -13.36 -7.84 4.03
CA VAL A 254 -12.21 -6.97 4.31
C VAL A 254 -12.64 -5.62 4.87
N THR A 255 -13.66 -4.97 4.30
CA THR A 255 -14.15 -3.66 4.78
C THR A 255 -14.67 -3.70 6.22
N ARG A 256 -15.40 -4.75 6.60
CA ARG A 256 -15.96 -4.88 7.95
C ARG A 256 -14.85 -5.19 8.96
N ILE A 257 -13.94 -6.08 8.61
CA ILE A 257 -12.75 -6.39 9.43
C ILE A 257 -11.91 -5.13 9.62
N THR A 258 -11.62 -4.36 8.56
CA THR A 258 -10.87 -3.09 8.65
C THR A 258 -11.54 -2.10 9.61
N LYS A 259 -12.89 -2.02 9.60
CA LYS A 259 -13.64 -1.18 10.55
C LYS A 259 -13.47 -1.67 11.99
N GLU A 260 -13.67 -2.97 12.24
CA GLU A 260 -13.54 -3.59 13.56
C GLU A 260 -12.11 -3.44 14.13
N VAL A 261 -11.08 -3.63 13.30
CA VAL A 261 -9.68 -3.39 13.69
C VAL A 261 -9.46 -1.92 14.04
N THR A 262 -10.02 -0.99 13.27
CA THR A 262 -9.91 0.45 13.58
C THR A 262 -10.54 0.77 14.93
N GLU A 263 -11.76 0.29 15.19
CA GLU A 263 -12.45 0.49 16.47
C GLU A 263 -11.69 -0.14 17.64
N THR A 264 -11.08 -1.31 17.42
CA THR A 264 -10.27 -2.01 18.42
C THR A 264 -9.00 -1.20 18.79
N ILE A 265 -8.25 -0.74 17.77
CA ILE A 265 -7.05 0.07 17.98
C ILE A 265 -7.41 1.39 18.66
N GLU A 266 -8.49 2.04 18.24
CA GLU A 266 -8.96 3.28 18.87
C GLU A 266 -9.32 3.05 20.35
N SER A 267 -10.00 1.94 20.68
CA SER A 267 -10.29 1.58 22.08
C SER A 267 -9.03 1.37 22.91
N TRP A 268 -8.01 0.71 22.35
CA TRP A 268 -6.72 0.55 23.04
C TRP A 268 -6.02 1.89 23.26
N ILE A 269 -6.04 2.78 22.27
CA ILE A 269 -5.47 4.12 22.39
C ILE A 269 -6.20 4.91 23.49
N GLU A 270 -7.54 4.85 23.55
CA GLU A 270 -8.32 5.51 24.61
C GLU A 270 -8.04 4.94 26.01
N GLN A 271 -7.76 3.65 26.13
CA GLN A 271 -7.37 3.04 27.40
C GLN A 271 -5.96 3.49 27.84
N LEU A 272 -5.03 3.56 26.90
CA LEU A 272 -3.64 3.97 27.15
C LEU A 272 -3.54 5.47 27.48
N SER A 273 -4.27 6.28 26.72
CA SER A 273 -4.30 7.74 26.84
C SER A 273 -5.75 8.20 26.82
N PRO A 274 -6.44 8.15 27.98
CA PRO A 274 -7.81 8.62 28.08
C PRO A 274 -7.90 10.05 27.57
N PRO A 275 -8.88 10.38 26.71
CA PRO A 275 -9.03 11.74 26.24
C PRO A 275 -9.11 12.64 27.47
N LYS A 276 -8.23 13.64 27.54
CA LYS A 276 -8.28 14.66 28.59
C LYS A 276 -9.72 15.17 28.58
N LYS A 277 -10.49 14.87 29.63
CA LYS A 277 -11.85 15.38 29.78
C LYS A 277 -11.73 16.89 29.64
N THR A 278 -12.15 17.43 28.50
CA THR A 278 -12.34 18.86 28.36
C THR A 278 -13.46 19.16 29.32
N LEU A 279 -13.13 19.59 30.54
CA LEU A 279 -14.09 20.17 31.44
C LEU A 279 -14.74 21.28 30.64
N ASN A 280 -15.98 21.04 30.21
CA ASN A 280 -16.74 21.99 29.44
C ASN A 280 -17.17 23.06 30.43
N ASN A 281 -16.25 23.98 30.77
CA ASN A 281 -16.47 25.08 31.70
C ASN A 281 -17.41 26.14 31.11
N LYS A 282 -18.21 25.77 30.09
CA LYS A 282 -19.27 26.61 29.54
C LYS A 282 -20.43 26.58 30.51
N ILE A 283 -20.58 27.66 31.26
CA ILE A 283 -21.69 27.87 32.17
C ILE A 283 -22.73 28.69 31.42
N GLU A 284 -23.97 28.19 31.41
CA GLU A 284 -25.11 28.93 30.88
C GLU A 284 -25.54 29.98 31.92
N LEU A 285 -25.34 31.25 31.61
CA LEU A 285 -25.72 32.37 32.48
C LEU A 285 -27.20 32.72 32.27
N VAL A 286 -27.64 32.73 31.02
CA VAL A 286 -29.04 32.98 30.63
C VAL A 286 -29.42 31.93 29.61
N LYS A 287 -30.45 31.14 29.93
CA LYS A 287 -30.89 29.99 29.12
C LYS A 287 -31.11 30.39 27.66
N GLY A 288 -30.36 29.77 26.75
CA GLY A 288 -30.43 30.00 25.30
C GLY A 288 -30.04 31.41 24.83
N ARG A 289 -29.42 32.24 25.69
CA ARG A 289 -29.02 33.60 25.32
C ARG A 289 -27.58 33.95 25.69
N VAL A 290 -27.11 33.57 26.88
CA VAL A 290 -25.76 33.92 27.35
C VAL A 290 -25.08 32.68 27.92
N ASN A 291 -23.91 32.35 27.39
CA ASN A 291 -23.00 31.40 28.02
C ASN A 291 -21.62 32.03 28.19
N TYR A 292 -20.87 31.55 29.17
CA TYR A 292 -19.51 32.01 29.40
C TYR A 292 -18.58 30.85 29.73
N GLN A 293 -17.30 31.01 29.40
CA GLN A 293 -16.25 30.07 29.72
C GLN A 293 -15.10 30.81 30.39
N ARG A 294 -14.66 30.32 31.56
CA ARG A 294 -13.51 30.87 32.28
C ARG A 294 -12.36 29.87 32.29
N LYS A 295 -11.17 30.33 31.87
CA LYS A 295 -9.92 29.56 31.89
C LYS A 295 -8.81 30.42 32.49
N GLY A 296 -8.64 30.36 33.81
CA GLY A 296 -7.72 31.22 34.55
C GLY A 296 -8.16 32.70 34.50
N PRO A 297 -7.31 33.64 34.04
CA PRO A 297 -7.66 35.04 33.86
C PRO A 297 -8.50 35.30 32.60
N LEU A 298 -8.59 34.33 31.67
CA LEU A 298 -9.35 34.47 30.44
C LEU A 298 -10.85 34.20 30.70
N LEU A 299 -11.68 35.20 30.38
CA LEU A 299 -13.14 35.08 30.33
C LEU A 299 -13.60 35.23 28.88
N THR A 300 -14.31 34.22 28.37
CA THR A 300 -14.98 34.27 27.06
C THR A 300 -16.48 34.30 27.29
N LEU A 301 -17.15 35.34 26.80
CA LEU A 301 -18.60 35.52 26.89
C LEU A 301 -19.19 35.36 25.48
N ASN A 302 -20.25 34.56 25.34
CA ASN A 302 -20.98 34.41 24.09
C ASN A 302 -22.46 34.73 24.34
N ILE A 303 -22.92 35.81 23.69
CA ILE A 303 -24.29 36.31 23.79
C ILE A 303 -24.95 36.22 22.42
N GLN A 304 -26.16 35.69 22.37
CA GLN A 304 -26.99 35.63 21.17
C GLN A 304 -28.12 36.65 21.23
N LYS A 305 -28.55 37.15 20.05
CA LYS A 305 -29.67 38.10 19.89
C LYS A 305 -29.43 39.44 20.60
N VAL A 306 -28.25 40.02 20.39
CA VAL A 306 -27.88 41.36 20.88
C VAL A 306 -28.17 42.38 19.78
N ASP A 307 -28.87 43.46 20.11
CA ASP A 307 -29.06 44.62 19.23
C ASP A 307 -27.93 45.65 19.42
N ASP A 308 -27.84 46.62 18.49
CA ASP A 308 -26.72 47.57 18.48
C ASP A 308 -26.65 48.44 19.75
N GLN A 309 -27.79 48.76 20.35
CA GLN A 309 -27.85 49.53 21.59
C GLN A 309 -27.29 48.72 22.76
N LEU A 310 -27.77 47.48 22.96
CA LEU A 310 -27.29 46.61 24.04
C LEU A 310 -25.82 46.23 23.84
N ALA A 311 -25.37 46.07 22.60
CA ALA A 311 -23.95 45.81 22.30
C ALA A 311 -23.08 46.97 22.80
N GLN A 312 -23.47 48.21 22.51
CA GLN A 312 -22.72 49.40 22.94
C GLN A 312 -22.71 49.54 24.47
N GLU A 313 -23.85 49.34 25.14
CA GLU A 313 -23.94 49.38 26.60
C GLU A 313 -22.99 48.37 27.28
N ILE A 314 -22.87 47.16 26.70
CA ILE A 314 -21.96 46.13 27.21
C ILE A 314 -20.50 46.52 27.00
N LEU A 315 -20.16 47.05 25.82
CA LEU A 315 -18.79 47.47 25.51
C LEU A 315 -18.33 48.63 26.39
N ASP A 316 -19.17 49.66 26.56
CA ASP A 316 -18.89 50.81 27.41
C ASP A 316 -18.70 50.40 28.88
N PHE A 317 -19.50 49.45 29.35
CA PHE A 317 -19.35 48.89 30.70
C PHE A 317 -18.02 48.16 30.88
N LEU A 318 -17.62 47.34 29.89
CA LEU A 318 -16.36 46.61 29.92
C LEU A 318 -15.16 47.55 29.85
N GLU A 319 -15.22 48.55 28.99
CA GLU A 319 -14.17 49.57 28.84
C GLU A 319 -13.96 50.29 30.18
N LYS A 320 -15.02 50.79 30.83
CA LYS A 320 -14.94 51.47 32.13
C LYS A 320 -14.37 50.61 33.27
N LYS A 321 -14.55 49.29 33.22
CA LYS A 321 -14.18 48.37 34.31
C LYS A 321 -12.83 47.71 34.11
N LEU A 322 -12.33 47.67 32.88
CA LEU A 322 -11.07 47.02 32.51
C LEU A 322 -9.97 48.01 32.10
N SER A 323 -10.30 49.30 31.97
CA SER A 323 -9.35 50.42 31.88
C SER A 323 -8.66 50.73 33.21
#